data_AF-A0A8J6V9Q8-F1
#
_entry.id   AF-A0A8J6V9Q8-F1
#
_cell.length_a   1.000
_cell.length_b   1.000
_cell.length_c   1.000
_cell.angle_alpha   90.00
_cell.angle_beta   90.00
_cell.angle_gamma   90.00
#
_symmetry.space_group_name_H-M   'P 1'
#
loop_
_entity.id
_entity.type
_entity.pdbx_description
1 polymer ?
#
loop_
_entity_poly.entity_id
_entity_poly.type
_entity_poly.pdbx_seq_one_letter_code
_entity_poly.pdbx_strand_id
1 'polypeptide(L)'
;MKKSLIAFLLLILGSASVAYYFWSQATKLPDWYVSKGVSSDKLINLSNEVEVQAVKTKLQEKIDTKIEDSINARQEVSPKLARVDGYEVNTDAPKNPEAKENSRTIEIDLSEKDFNELVVSSVAENTPNSKVLETTKGFNTTIKDGNLESGAVINVSEIPKDRLEQREKAFVEKITKTFPFLENQDVYIGIEGKPKVENGQLKFEEDTRIKLGNLSLTISELSQKLGIPEDKIKERLKLELELGQLKISDIEFNDNNALIKGSVN
;
A
#
# COMPACT_ATOMS: atom_id res chain seq x y z
N MET A 1 -13.14 30.38 -51.04
CA MET A 1 -12.05 30.18 -50.05
C MET A 1 -12.49 30.42 -48.60
N LYS A 2 -13.29 31.43 -48.26
CA LYS A 2 -13.71 31.72 -46.87
C LYS A 2 -14.54 30.62 -46.17
N LYS A 3 -15.39 29.89 -46.91
CA LYS A 3 -16.26 28.83 -46.35
C LYS A 3 -15.48 27.57 -45.92
N SER A 4 -14.40 27.23 -46.64
CA SER A 4 -13.52 26.11 -46.30
C SER A 4 -12.66 26.40 -45.07
N LEU A 5 -12.28 27.67 -44.85
CA LEU A 5 -11.55 28.09 -43.66
C LEU A 5 -12.39 27.93 -42.38
N ILE A 6 -13.68 28.29 -42.45
CA ILE A 6 -14.62 28.17 -41.32
C ILE A 6 -14.87 26.69 -40.98
N ALA A 7 -15.03 25.83 -42.00
CA ALA A 7 -15.19 24.39 -41.78
C ALA A 7 -13.96 23.76 -41.11
N PHE A 8 -12.75 24.16 -41.52
CA PHE A 8 -11.50 23.67 -40.92
C PHE A 8 -11.34 24.14 -39.47
N LEU A 9 -11.74 25.39 -39.18
CA LEU A 9 -11.66 25.97 -37.84
C LEU A 9 -12.64 25.31 -36.85
N LEU A 10 -13.85 24.96 -37.31
CA LEU A 10 -14.82 24.19 -36.52
C LEU A 10 -14.33 22.75 -36.26
N LEU A 11 -13.64 22.13 -37.22
CA LEU A 11 -13.07 20.79 -37.07
C LEU A 11 -11.93 20.78 -36.04
N ILE A 12 -11.07 21.80 -36.06
CA ILE A 12 -10.01 21.99 -35.06
C ILE A 12 -10.62 22.23 -33.68
N LEU A 13 -11.59 23.14 -33.55
CA LEU A 13 -12.26 23.41 -32.27
C LEU A 13 -12.94 22.17 -31.69
N GLY A 14 -13.65 21.39 -32.51
CA GLY A 14 -14.28 20.14 -32.08
C GLY A 14 -13.24 19.12 -31.60
N SER A 15 -12.14 18.94 -32.35
CA SER A 15 -11.06 18.02 -31.95
C SER A 15 -10.33 18.46 -30.68
N ALA A 16 -10.13 19.77 -30.50
CA ALA A 16 -9.50 20.34 -29.31
C ALA A 16 -10.36 20.14 -28.05
N SER A 17 -11.69 20.29 -28.16
CA SER A 17 -12.60 20.03 -27.03
C SER A 17 -12.61 18.56 -26.61
N VAL A 18 -12.59 17.63 -27.57
CA VAL A 18 -12.52 16.18 -27.27
C VAL A 18 -11.17 15.85 -26.63
N ALA A 19 -10.06 16.33 -27.17
CA ALA A 19 -8.74 16.13 -26.59
C ALA A 19 -8.63 16.70 -25.17
N TYR A 20 -9.16 17.90 -24.93
CA TYR A 20 -9.20 18.51 -23.60
C TYR A 20 -10.03 17.70 -22.61
N TYR A 21 -11.19 17.17 -23.03
CA TYR A 21 -12.01 16.33 -22.17
C TYR A 21 -11.28 15.05 -21.76
N PHE A 22 -10.64 14.36 -22.71
CA PHE A 22 -9.84 13.17 -22.38
C PHE A 22 -8.64 13.50 -21.50
N TRP A 23 -7.96 14.64 -21.73
CA TRP A 23 -6.87 15.11 -20.87
C TRP A 23 -7.34 15.35 -19.44
N SER A 24 -8.41 16.14 -19.28
CA SER A 24 -8.98 16.46 -17.97
C SER A 24 -9.45 15.22 -17.22
N GLN A 25 -9.98 14.22 -17.93
CA GLN A 25 -10.36 12.95 -17.31
C GLN A 25 -9.15 12.11 -16.92
N ALA A 26 -8.10 12.08 -17.76
CA ALA A 26 -6.88 11.34 -17.46
C ALA A 26 -6.17 11.85 -16.19
N THR A 27 -6.30 13.15 -15.88
CA THR A 27 -5.58 13.82 -14.80
C THR A 27 -6.45 14.08 -13.57
N LYS A 28 -7.62 13.45 -13.48
CA LYS A 28 -8.52 13.61 -12.34
C LYS A 28 -7.84 13.06 -11.08
N LEU A 29 -7.71 13.91 -10.07
CA LEU A 29 -7.20 13.53 -8.76
C LEU A 29 -8.28 12.81 -7.94
N PRO A 30 -7.89 11.89 -7.05
CA PRO A 30 -8.83 11.12 -6.26
C PRO A 30 -9.58 12.01 -5.28
N ASP A 31 -10.82 11.61 -4.97
CA ASP A 31 -11.72 12.40 -4.12
C ASP A 31 -11.11 12.66 -2.73
N TRP A 32 -10.31 11.72 -2.20
CA TRP A 32 -9.62 11.88 -0.93
C TRP A 32 -8.59 13.02 -0.91
N TYR A 33 -8.06 13.41 -2.07
CA TYR A 33 -7.09 14.51 -2.19
C TYR A 33 -7.78 15.85 -2.44
N VAL A 34 -8.84 15.85 -3.27
CA VAL A 34 -9.53 17.09 -3.69
C VAL A 34 -10.52 17.59 -2.65
N SER A 35 -11.10 16.69 -1.86
CA SER A 35 -12.06 17.07 -0.83
C SER A 35 -11.36 17.82 0.32
N LYS A 36 -11.68 19.10 0.47
CA LYS A 36 -11.25 19.98 1.57
C LYS A 36 -11.78 19.57 2.97
N GLY A 37 -12.20 18.32 3.12
CA GLY A 37 -12.90 17.78 4.30
C GLY A 37 -12.55 16.33 4.64
N VAL A 38 -11.67 15.66 3.90
CA VAL A 38 -10.94 14.53 4.47
C VAL A 38 -10.02 15.14 5.51
N SER A 39 -10.28 14.85 6.79
CA SER A 39 -9.43 15.28 7.90
C SER A 39 -7.97 15.07 7.50
N SER A 40 -7.12 16.10 7.62
CA SER A 40 -5.68 15.98 7.36
C SER A 40 -5.05 14.76 8.03
N ASP A 41 -5.68 14.23 9.09
CA ASP A 41 -5.35 12.97 9.76
C ASP A 41 -5.31 11.71 8.87
N LYS A 42 -5.90 11.71 7.66
CA LYS A 42 -5.80 10.58 6.71
C LYS A 42 -4.70 10.77 5.66
N LEU A 43 -4.30 12.00 5.37
CA LEU A 43 -3.31 12.28 4.33
C LEU A 43 -1.96 12.43 5.00
N ILE A 44 -1.09 11.43 4.81
CA ILE A 44 0.25 11.49 5.36
C ILE A 44 1.21 11.96 4.26
N ASN A 45 1.98 12.99 4.58
CA ASN A 45 3.03 13.46 3.69
C ASN A 45 4.30 12.62 3.87
N LEU A 46 4.60 11.75 2.90
CA LEU A 46 5.80 10.91 2.89
C LEU A 46 7.12 11.70 2.85
N SER A 47 7.09 12.98 2.48
CA SER A 47 8.28 13.86 2.53
C SER A 47 8.53 14.46 3.92
N ASN A 48 7.55 14.39 4.82
CA ASN A 48 7.66 14.95 6.17
C ASN A 48 8.13 13.88 7.16
N GLU A 49 9.45 13.79 7.35
CA GLU A 49 10.05 12.81 8.26
C GLU A 49 9.46 12.87 9.68
N VAL A 50 9.13 14.06 10.19
CA VAL A 50 8.55 14.23 11.53
C VAL A 50 7.17 13.57 11.62
N GLU A 51 6.36 13.72 10.58
CA GLU A 51 5.02 13.13 10.50
C GLU A 51 5.07 11.61 10.36
N VAL A 52 5.97 11.10 9.50
CA VAL A 52 6.19 9.66 9.34
C VAL A 52 6.68 9.03 10.66
N GLN A 53 7.61 9.67 11.37
CA GLN A 53 8.10 9.16 12.67
C GLN A 53 7.03 9.23 13.76
N ALA A 54 6.19 10.26 13.78
CA ALA A 54 5.07 10.37 14.71
C ALA A 54 4.04 9.26 14.46
N VAL A 55 3.73 8.98 13.19
CA VAL A 55 2.85 7.87 12.78
C VAL A 55 3.44 6.53 13.23
N LYS A 56 4.73 6.29 12.96
CA LYS A 56 5.42 5.06 13.38
C LYS A 56 5.34 4.86 14.90
N THR A 57 5.66 5.90 15.67
CA THR A 57 5.66 5.82 17.15
C THR A 57 4.27 5.52 17.69
N LYS A 58 3.24 6.21 17.18
CA LYS A 58 1.85 6.01 17.58
C LYS A 58 1.35 4.62 17.23
N LEU A 59 1.71 4.13 16.04
CA LEU A 59 1.33 2.79 15.60
C LEU A 59 2.02 1.75 16.49
N GLN A 60 3.31 1.91 16.78
CA GLN A 60 4.08 1.03 17.67
C GLN A 60 3.46 0.92 19.06
N GLU A 61 3.12 2.04 19.70
CA GLU A 61 2.47 2.06 21.03
C GLU A 61 1.13 1.29 21.03
N LYS A 62 0.32 1.47 19.98
CA LYS A 62 -0.93 0.74 19.83
C LYS A 62 -0.71 -0.77 19.65
N ILE A 63 0.29 -1.16 18.87
CA ILE A 63 0.63 -2.57 18.64
C ILE A 63 1.09 -3.21 19.94
N ASP A 64 2.00 -2.57 20.67
CA ASP A 64 2.54 -3.09 21.92
C ASP A 64 1.44 -3.28 22.96
N THR A 65 0.51 -2.32 23.06
CA THR A 65 -0.68 -2.44 23.91
C THR A 65 -1.54 -3.63 23.50
N LYS A 66 -1.84 -3.80 22.21
CA LYS A 66 -2.65 -4.92 21.71
C LYS A 66 -1.98 -6.28 21.91
N ILE A 67 -0.64 -6.33 21.83
CA ILE A 67 0.15 -7.53 22.13
C ILE A 67 0.03 -7.88 23.61
N GLU A 68 0.22 -6.91 24.50
CA GLU A 68 0.11 -7.11 25.95
C GLU A 68 -1.29 -7.58 26.35
N ASP A 69 -2.34 -6.93 25.83
CA ASP A 69 -3.73 -7.32 26.05
C ASP A 69 -4.02 -8.76 25.58
N SER A 70 -3.51 -9.14 24.40
CA SER A 70 -3.67 -10.48 23.85
C SER A 70 -2.98 -11.56 24.67
N ILE A 71 -1.83 -11.23 25.27
CA ILE A 71 -1.09 -12.12 26.17
C ILE A 71 -1.84 -12.28 27.50
N ASN A 72 -2.28 -11.17 28.09
CA ASN A 72 -2.96 -11.16 29.39
C ASN A 72 -4.34 -11.83 29.33
N ALA A 73 -5.14 -11.53 28.30
CA ALA A 73 -6.46 -12.14 28.12
C ALA A 73 -6.42 -13.67 27.98
N ARG A 74 -5.33 -14.24 27.44
CA ARG A 74 -5.14 -15.70 27.34
C ARG A 74 -4.63 -16.34 28.64
N GLN A 75 -4.04 -15.58 29.55
CA GLN A 75 -3.63 -16.09 30.88
C GLN A 75 -4.83 -16.23 31.83
N GLU A 76 -5.84 -15.37 31.71
CA GLU A 76 -7.05 -15.43 32.56
C GLU A 76 -8.00 -16.59 32.24
N VAL A 77 -7.88 -17.24 31.07
CA VAL A 77 -8.77 -18.35 30.65
C VAL A 77 -8.24 -19.75 31.01
N SER A 78 -7.18 -19.87 31.84
CA SER A 78 -6.83 -21.19 32.39
C SER A 78 -7.95 -21.68 33.31
N PRO A 79 -8.72 -22.74 32.96
CA PRO A 79 -9.69 -23.28 33.88
C PRO A 79 -8.90 -23.83 35.06
N LYS A 80 -9.17 -23.28 36.23
CA LYS A 80 -8.91 -23.88 37.53
C LYS A 80 -9.40 -25.32 37.45
N LEU A 81 -8.48 -26.26 37.18
CA LEU A 81 -8.76 -27.69 37.20
C LEU A 81 -9.36 -27.98 38.57
N ALA A 82 -10.67 -28.21 38.57
CA ALA A 82 -11.39 -28.72 39.71
C ALA A 82 -10.67 -30.01 40.10
N ARG A 83 -10.09 -29.99 41.29
CA ARG A 83 -9.59 -31.15 42.00
C ARG A 83 -10.78 -32.09 42.17
N VAL A 84 -10.89 -33.11 41.33
CA VAL A 84 -11.80 -34.24 41.55
C VAL A 84 -10.92 -35.37 42.06
N ASP A 85 -11.24 -35.79 43.29
CA ASP A 85 -10.51 -36.78 44.04
C ASP A 85 -10.48 -38.15 43.34
N GLY A 86 -9.29 -38.75 43.36
CA GLY A 86 -9.07 -40.20 43.46
C GLY A 86 -9.57 -41.09 42.33
N TYR A 87 -8.73 -41.32 41.32
CA TYR A 87 -8.60 -42.64 40.67
C TYR A 87 -7.16 -42.80 40.16
N GLU A 88 -6.43 -43.79 40.70
CA GLU A 88 -5.17 -44.29 40.13
C GLU A 88 -5.47 -44.98 38.80
N VAL A 89 -4.84 -44.53 37.72
CA VAL A 89 -4.79 -45.28 36.46
C VAL A 89 -3.34 -45.35 35.98
N ASN A 90 -2.87 -46.59 35.87
CA ASN A 90 -1.57 -47.03 35.39
C ASN A 90 -1.08 -46.30 34.13
N THR A 91 0.18 -45.87 34.16
CA THR A 91 0.92 -45.33 33.02
C THR A 91 1.67 -46.43 32.29
N ASP A 92 1.12 -46.88 31.15
CA ASP A 92 1.88 -47.58 30.11
C ASP A 92 1.36 -47.15 28.73
N ALA A 93 1.94 -46.08 28.18
CA ALA A 93 1.86 -45.72 26.75
C ALA A 93 3.00 -44.75 26.38
N PRO A 94 3.51 -44.81 25.14
CA PRO A 94 4.89 -44.48 24.81
C PRO A 94 5.17 -42.97 24.72
N LYS A 95 6.40 -42.59 25.11
CA LYS A 95 6.99 -41.27 24.91
C LYS A 95 7.07 -40.96 23.42
N ASN A 96 6.13 -40.16 22.91
CA ASN A 96 6.31 -39.40 21.68
C ASN A 96 6.91 -38.03 22.04
N PRO A 97 8.18 -37.71 21.73
CA PRO A 97 8.76 -36.41 21.99
C PRO A 97 8.57 -35.48 20.78
N GLU A 98 7.35 -35.35 20.27
CA GLU A 98 7.04 -34.37 19.23
C GLU A 98 5.69 -33.72 19.52
N ALA A 99 5.69 -32.80 20.48
CA ALA A 99 4.58 -31.89 20.70
C ALA A 99 5.12 -30.48 21.00
N LYS A 100 4.84 -29.61 20.02
CA LYS A 100 4.60 -28.17 20.15
C LYS A 100 5.83 -27.27 20.28
N GLU A 101 6.32 -26.83 19.13
CA GLU A 101 6.71 -25.42 18.97
C GLU A 101 5.47 -24.57 19.30
N ASN A 102 5.39 -24.09 20.55
CA ASN A 102 4.39 -23.12 20.99
C ASN A 102 4.74 -21.73 20.40
N SER A 103 4.72 -21.57 19.08
CA SER A 103 4.72 -20.23 18.49
C SER A 103 3.38 -19.58 18.83
N ARG A 104 3.37 -18.67 19.80
CA ARG A 104 2.17 -17.93 20.20
C ARG A 104 1.72 -17.06 19.03
N THR A 105 0.73 -17.51 18.27
CA THR A 105 0.10 -16.69 17.25
C THR A 105 -0.70 -15.58 17.91
N ILE A 106 -0.32 -14.34 17.59
CA ILE A 106 -0.99 -13.11 17.98
C ILE A 106 -1.80 -12.62 16.78
N GLU A 107 -3.02 -12.17 17.05
CA GLU A 107 -3.92 -11.61 16.06
C GLU A 107 -4.20 -10.15 16.43
N ILE A 108 -3.97 -9.24 15.49
CA ILE A 108 -4.13 -7.80 15.68
C ILE A 108 -5.07 -7.28 14.59
N ASP A 109 -6.26 -6.83 14.99
CA ASP A 109 -7.19 -6.16 14.09
C ASP A 109 -6.76 -4.68 13.93
N LEU A 110 -6.39 -4.29 12.71
CA LEU A 110 -6.09 -2.91 12.35
C LEU A 110 -7.27 -2.29 11.58
N SER A 111 -7.69 -1.12 12.04
CA SER A 111 -8.60 -0.28 11.28
C SER A 111 -7.96 0.18 9.95
N GLU A 112 -8.78 0.56 8.95
CA GLU A 112 -8.29 1.18 7.70
C GLU A 112 -7.25 2.28 7.96
N LYS A 113 -7.49 3.11 8.98
CA LYS A 113 -6.59 4.20 9.34
C LYS A 113 -5.24 3.69 9.85
N ASP A 114 -5.25 2.71 10.77
CA ASP A 114 -4.02 2.15 11.32
C ASP A 114 -3.25 1.35 10.26
N PHE A 115 -3.96 0.71 9.33
CA PHE A 115 -3.34 0.04 8.19
C PHE A 115 -2.73 1.03 7.19
N ASN A 116 -3.40 2.15 6.90
CA ASN A 116 -2.80 3.23 6.09
C ASN A 116 -1.52 3.75 6.73
N GLU A 117 -1.52 3.97 8.04
CA GLU A 117 -0.34 4.35 8.82
C GLU A 117 0.81 3.32 8.69
N LEU A 118 0.49 2.02 8.73
CA LEU A 118 1.46 0.93 8.52
C LEU A 118 2.07 0.93 7.12
N VAL A 119 1.24 1.11 6.08
CA VAL A 119 1.73 1.16 4.70
C VAL A 119 2.62 2.38 4.49
N VAL A 120 2.24 3.53 5.04
CA VAL A 120 3.05 4.76 4.98
C VAL A 120 4.41 4.56 5.61
N SER A 121 4.49 3.99 6.82
CA SER A 121 5.78 3.73 7.48
C SER A 121 6.63 2.76 6.67
N SER A 122 6.01 1.68 6.19
CA SER A 122 6.68 0.66 5.38
C SER A 122 7.24 1.24 4.08
N VAL A 123 6.50 2.09 3.37
CA VAL A 123 6.97 2.74 2.12
C VAL A 123 8.15 3.67 2.40
N ALA A 124 8.08 4.47 3.47
CA ALA A 124 9.15 5.39 3.84
C ALA A 124 10.44 4.64 4.25
N GLU A 125 10.31 3.51 4.94
CA GLU A 125 11.44 2.68 5.40
C GLU A 125 12.10 1.90 4.28
N ASN A 126 11.30 1.36 3.34
CA ASN A 126 11.81 0.59 2.21
C ASN A 126 12.42 1.46 1.11
N THR A 127 12.23 2.79 1.16
CA THR A 127 12.77 3.72 0.16
C THR A 127 13.44 4.94 0.81
N PRO A 128 14.45 4.73 1.69
CA PRO A 128 15.07 5.79 2.44
C PRO A 128 15.76 6.78 1.48
N ASN A 129 15.58 8.08 1.72
CA ASN A 129 16.11 9.17 0.89
C ASN A 129 15.58 9.23 -0.55
N SER A 130 14.47 8.55 -0.87
CA SER A 130 13.88 8.59 -2.20
C SER A 130 13.49 10.01 -2.61
N LYS A 131 14.09 10.49 -3.70
CA LYS A 131 13.80 11.82 -4.28
C LYS A 131 12.41 11.90 -4.89
N VAL A 132 11.81 10.75 -5.19
CA VAL A 132 10.43 10.65 -5.67
C VAL A 132 9.47 10.87 -4.50
N LEU A 133 9.76 10.30 -3.33
CA LEU A 133 8.93 10.50 -2.14
C LEU A 133 8.91 11.97 -1.67
N GLU A 134 10.02 12.70 -1.81
CA GLU A 134 10.11 14.15 -1.52
C GLU A 134 9.07 14.99 -2.29
N THR A 135 8.57 14.50 -3.44
CA THR A 135 7.58 15.19 -4.28
C THR A 135 6.14 14.72 -4.06
N THR A 136 5.92 13.84 -3.08
CA THR A 136 4.60 13.32 -2.77
C THR A 136 3.79 14.36 -2.01
N LYS A 137 2.65 14.76 -2.56
CA LYS A 137 1.74 15.76 -1.97
C LYS A 137 0.69 15.14 -1.04
N GLY A 138 0.52 13.83 -1.14
CA GLY A 138 -0.32 13.06 -0.24
C GLY A 138 -0.26 11.58 -0.58
N PHE A 139 -0.36 10.73 0.43
CA PHE A 139 -0.45 9.29 0.29
C PHE A 139 -1.69 8.79 1.04
N ASN A 140 -2.36 7.81 0.46
CA ASN A 140 -3.52 7.18 1.10
C ASN A 140 -3.67 5.72 0.66
N THR A 141 -4.07 4.90 1.61
CA THR A 141 -4.42 3.50 1.44
C THR A 141 -5.83 3.25 1.97
N THR A 142 -6.64 2.56 1.19
CA THR A 142 -8.00 2.15 1.56
C THR A 142 -8.18 0.66 1.36
N ILE A 143 -8.96 0.04 2.24
CA ILE A 143 -9.37 -1.36 2.14
C ILE A 143 -10.87 -1.35 1.87
N LYS A 144 -11.30 -1.98 0.77
CA LYS A 144 -12.72 -2.11 0.44
C LYS A 144 -13.00 -3.49 -0.14
N ASP A 145 -13.88 -4.25 0.51
CA ASP A 145 -14.29 -5.60 0.05
C ASP A 145 -13.08 -6.54 -0.15
N GLY A 146 -12.07 -6.41 0.73
CA GLY A 146 -10.79 -7.14 0.64
C GLY A 146 -9.87 -6.68 -0.49
N ASN A 147 -10.26 -5.67 -1.27
CA ASN A 147 -9.43 -5.04 -2.29
C ASN A 147 -8.64 -3.87 -1.65
N LEU A 148 -7.34 -3.83 -1.91
CA LEU A 148 -6.48 -2.76 -1.46
C LEU A 148 -6.32 -1.73 -2.58
N GLU A 149 -6.55 -0.46 -2.27
CA GLU A 149 -6.15 0.66 -3.12
C GLU A 149 -5.18 1.54 -2.35
N SER A 150 -3.92 1.58 -2.78
CA SER A 150 -2.84 2.36 -2.17
C SER A 150 -2.21 3.25 -3.22
N GLY A 151 -2.00 4.53 -2.92
CA GLY A 151 -1.32 5.40 -3.87
C GLY A 151 -1.04 6.80 -3.35
N ALA A 152 -0.35 7.54 -4.20
CA ALA A 152 0.17 8.85 -3.90
C ALA A 152 -0.20 9.86 -4.98
N VAL A 153 -0.33 11.13 -4.62
CA VAL A 153 -0.38 12.24 -5.58
C VAL A 153 1.03 12.81 -5.72
N ILE A 154 1.56 12.76 -6.93
CA ILE A 154 2.94 13.14 -7.25
C ILE A 154 2.94 14.08 -8.46
N ASN A 155 3.82 15.07 -8.45
CA ASN A 155 4.18 15.82 -9.64
C ASN A 155 5.54 15.36 -10.16
N VAL A 156 5.55 14.59 -11.25
CA VAL A 156 6.78 14.00 -11.82
C VAL A 156 7.75 15.09 -12.32
N SER A 157 7.24 16.27 -12.71
CA SER A 157 8.07 17.41 -13.11
C SER A 157 8.79 18.08 -11.94
N GLU A 158 8.31 17.90 -10.71
CA GLU A 158 8.95 18.45 -9.50
C GLU A 158 10.10 17.56 -8.98
N ILE A 159 10.29 16.35 -9.56
CA ILE A 159 11.37 15.44 -9.15
C ILE A 159 12.72 16.08 -9.52
N PRO A 160 13.66 16.23 -8.56
CA PRO A 160 14.94 16.89 -8.79
C PRO A 160 15.84 16.01 -9.66
N LYS A 161 15.73 16.17 -10.98
CA LYS A 161 16.41 15.32 -11.96
C LYS A 161 17.91 15.32 -11.77
N ASP A 162 18.52 16.43 -11.38
CA ASP A 162 19.95 16.53 -11.10
C ASP A 162 20.43 15.58 -10.00
N ARG A 163 19.57 15.31 -9.01
CA ARG A 163 19.83 14.43 -7.85
C ARG A 163 19.51 12.96 -8.10
N LEU A 164 18.96 12.61 -9.26
CA LEU A 164 18.66 11.23 -9.64
C LEU A 164 19.89 10.51 -10.21
N GLU A 165 20.01 9.22 -9.90
CA GLU A 165 20.97 8.34 -10.55
C GLU A 165 20.62 8.15 -12.05
N GLN A 166 21.58 7.72 -12.87
CA GLN A 166 21.36 7.56 -14.32
C GLN A 166 20.19 6.63 -14.65
N ARG A 167 20.02 5.55 -13.88
CA ARG A 167 18.94 4.59 -14.08
C ARG A 167 17.57 5.20 -13.75
N GLU A 168 17.51 6.01 -12.69
CA GLU A 168 16.30 6.70 -12.27
C GLU A 168 15.92 7.79 -13.28
N LYS A 169 16.89 8.57 -13.76
CA LYS A 169 16.70 9.54 -14.86
C LYS A 169 16.09 8.88 -16.08
N ALA A 170 16.69 7.79 -16.55
CA ALA A 170 16.20 7.06 -17.72
C ALA A 170 14.78 6.49 -17.51
N PHE A 171 14.47 6.05 -16.29
CA PHE A 171 13.13 5.58 -15.93
C PHE A 171 12.10 6.72 -15.95
N VAL A 172 12.42 7.87 -15.33
CA VAL A 172 11.57 9.07 -15.33
C VAL A 172 11.36 9.59 -16.76
N GLU A 173 12.40 9.64 -17.58
CA GLU A 173 12.29 10.04 -19.00
C GLU A 173 11.42 9.06 -19.80
N LYS A 174 11.56 7.76 -19.56
CA LYS A 174 10.76 6.75 -20.26
C LYS A 174 9.28 6.84 -19.86
N ILE A 175 8.99 7.03 -18.58
CA ILE A 175 7.60 7.12 -18.10
C ILE A 175 6.93 8.39 -18.60
N THR A 176 7.60 9.56 -18.57
CA THR A 176 7.01 10.81 -19.09
C THR A 176 6.84 10.78 -20.60
N LYS A 177 7.77 10.17 -21.34
CA LYS A 177 7.63 9.97 -22.79
C LYS A 177 6.46 9.05 -23.14
N THR A 178 6.25 7.99 -22.36
CA THR A 178 5.17 7.01 -22.59
C THR A 178 3.82 7.56 -22.19
N PHE A 179 3.80 8.38 -21.12
CA PHE A 179 2.61 8.98 -20.56
C PHE A 179 2.81 10.51 -20.45
N PRO A 180 2.66 11.26 -21.56
CA PRO A 180 2.92 12.70 -21.58
C PRO A 180 2.04 13.51 -20.62
N PHE A 181 0.89 12.97 -20.22
CA PHE A 181 0.04 13.58 -19.19
C PHE A 181 0.64 13.57 -17.79
N LEU A 182 1.79 12.93 -17.55
CA LEU A 182 2.49 13.05 -16.27
C LEU A 182 3.27 14.37 -16.15
N GLU A 183 3.44 15.11 -17.24
CA GLU A 183 4.21 16.34 -17.24
C GLU A 183 3.39 17.52 -16.68
N ASN A 184 4.03 18.28 -15.79
CA ASN A 184 3.61 19.61 -15.31
C ASN A 184 2.30 19.65 -14.53
N GLN A 185 1.91 18.55 -13.89
CA GLN A 185 0.73 18.50 -13.04
C GLN A 185 0.81 17.40 -11.99
N ASP A 186 -0.04 17.55 -10.98
CA ASP A 186 -0.27 16.53 -9.97
C ASP A 186 -1.02 15.35 -10.61
N VAL A 187 -0.49 14.15 -10.43
CA VAL A 187 -1.11 12.91 -10.91
C VAL A 187 -1.15 11.90 -9.79
N TYR A 188 -2.28 11.21 -9.67
CA TYR A 188 -2.40 10.07 -8.77
C TYR A 188 -1.70 8.85 -9.36
N ILE A 189 -0.81 8.23 -8.61
CA ILE A 189 -0.15 6.99 -8.96
C ILE A 189 -0.48 5.99 -7.86
N GLY A 190 -1.11 4.88 -8.22
CA GLY A 190 -1.58 3.91 -7.24
C GLY A 190 -1.53 2.48 -7.74
N ILE A 191 -1.79 1.57 -6.80
CA ILE A 191 -1.95 0.15 -7.01
C ILE A 191 -3.32 -0.24 -6.45
N GLU A 192 -4.06 -1.00 -7.24
CA GLU A 192 -5.36 -1.57 -6.89
C GLU A 192 -5.30 -3.07 -7.08
N GLY A 193 -5.64 -3.85 -6.07
CA GLY A 193 -5.70 -5.30 -6.19
C GLY A 193 -5.85 -6.00 -4.84
N LYS A 194 -5.95 -7.33 -4.88
CA LYS A 194 -5.97 -8.17 -3.67
C LYS A 194 -4.55 -8.63 -3.37
N PRO A 195 -3.88 -8.06 -2.35
CA PRO A 195 -2.57 -8.52 -1.99
C PRO A 195 -2.65 -9.83 -1.21
N LYS A 196 -1.59 -10.63 -1.33
CA LYS A 196 -1.28 -11.77 -0.46
C LYS A 196 -0.06 -11.45 0.38
N VAL A 197 -0.03 -11.95 1.61
CA VAL A 197 1.17 -11.89 2.42
C VAL A 197 1.96 -13.18 2.26
N GLU A 198 3.22 -13.05 1.88
CA GLU A 198 4.16 -14.15 1.84
C GLU A 198 5.45 -13.71 2.53
N ASN A 199 5.78 -14.34 3.66
CA ASN A 199 6.97 -14.03 4.46
C ASN A 199 7.04 -12.55 4.90
N GLY A 200 5.93 -11.98 5.38
CA GLY A 200 5.87 -10.58 5.83
C GLY A 200 5.87 -9.55 4.68
N GLN A 201 5.88 -9.99 3.42
CA GLN A 201 5.82 -9.12 2.26
C GLN A 201 4.43 -9.13 1.65
N LEU A 202 3.87 -7.95 1.41
CA LEU A 202 2.71 -7.79 0.54
C LEU A 202 3.14 -8.06 -0.90
N LYS A 203 2.52 -9.06 -1.51
CA LYS A 203 2.66 -9.42 -2.91
C LYS A 203 1.33 -9.23 -3.61
N PHE A 204 1.40 -8.66 -4.79
CA PHE A 204 0.23 -8.33 -5.58
C PHE A 204 -0.02 -9.41 -6.64
N GLU A 205 -1.28 -9.82 -6.78
CA GLU A 205 -1.72 -10.88 -7.69
C GLU A 205 -1.79 -10.42 -9.15
N GLU A 206 -2.13 -11.33 -10.07
CA GLU A 206 -2.17 -11.05 -11.51
C GLU A 206 -3.27 -10.06 -11.93
N ASP A 207 -4.36 -9.98 -11.17
CA ASP A 207 -5.46 -9.04 -11.39
C ASP A 207 -5.15 -7.61 -10.91
N THR A 208 -3.97 -7.41 -10.31
CA THR A 208 -3.50 -6.11 -9.85
C THR A 208 -3.42 -5.12 -11.00
N ARG A 209 -3.95 -3.92 -10.74
CA ARG A 209 -3.91 -2.79 -11.65
C ARG A 209 -3.09 -1.64 -11.09
N ILE A 210 -2.27 -1.05 -11.94
CA ILE A 210 -1.54 0.17 -11.67
C ILE A 210 -2.37 1.34 -12.19
N LYS A 211 -2.71 2.27 -11.30
CA LYS A 211 -3.42 3.50 -11.61
C LYS A 211 -2.41 4.61 -11.91
N LEU A 212 -2.56 5.28 -13.05
CA LEU A 212 -1.88 6.52 -13.40
C LEU A 212 -2.94 7.56 -13.81
N GLY A 213 -3.31 8.42 -12.86
CA GLY A 213 -4.50 9.26 -12.95
C GLY A 213 -5.74 8.38 -13.07
N ASN A 214 -6.50 8.57 -14.15
CA ASN A 214 -7.67 7.74 -14.46
C ASN A 214 -7.35 6.53 -15.38
N LEU A 215 -6.08 6.35 -15.78
CA LEU A 215 -5.67 5.12 -16.47
C LEU A 215 -5.50 4.01 -15.43
N SER A 216 -6.12 2.86 -15.68
CA SER A 216 -5.93 1.64 -14.89
C SER A 216 -5.36 0.58 -15.81
N LEU A 217 -4.12 0.17 -15.57
CA LEU A 217 -3.36 -0.74 -16.42
C LEU A 217 -3.03 -2.01 -15.67
N THR A 218 -3.21 -3.17 -16.31
CA THR A 218 -2.64 -4.42 -15.81
C THR A 218 -1.10 -4.36 -15.81
N ILE A 219 -0.47 -5.21 -15.02
CA ILE A 219 1.00 -5.36 -15.02
C ILE A 219 1.53 -5.68 -16.44
N SER A 220 0.79 -6.48 -17.21
CA SER A 220 1.17 -6.84 -18.58
C SER A 220 1.12 -5.65 -19.54
N GLU A 221 0.05 -4.84 -19.49
CA GLU A 221 -0.05 -3.63 -20.30
C GLU A 221 1.05 -2.62 -19.96
N LEU A 222 1.35 -2.47 -18.66
CA LEU A 222 2.44 -1.60 -18.21
C LEU A 222 3.79 -2.12 -18.69
N SER A 223 4.03 -3.42 -18.61
CA SER A 223 5.22 -4.10 -19.13
C SER A 223 5.42 -3.84 -20.62
N GLN A 224 4.37 -4.00 -21.43
CA GLN A 224 4.42 -3.75 -22.87
C GLN A 224 4.70 -2.29 -23.20
N LYS A 225 4.02 -1.36 -22.53
CA LYS A 225 4.19 0.09 -22.76
C LYS A 225 5.56 0.58 -22.34
N LEU A 226 6.04 0.13 -21.19
CA LEU A 226 7.32 0.54 -20.63
C LEU A 226 8.48 -0.34 -21.11
N GLY A 227 8.25 -1.42 -21.84
CA GLY A 227 9.29 -2.41 -22.18
C GLY A 227 10.08 -2.89 -20.97
N ILE A 228 9.41 -3.07 -19.82
CA ILE A 228 9.99 -3.59 -18.57
C ILE A 228 9.35 -4.95 -18.33
N PRO A 229 10.13 -6.04 -18.18
CA PRO A 229 9.59 -7.37 -17.93
C PRO A 229 8.64 -7.41 -16.72
N GLU A 230 7.55 -8.17 -16.81
CA GLU A 230 6.52 -8.24 -15.77
C GLU A 230 7.08 -8.68 -14.41
N ASP A 231 8.03 -9.61 -14.40
CA ASP A 231 8.71 -10.08 -13.18
C ASP A 231 9.46 -8.93 -12.49
N LYS A 232 10.07 -8.02 -13.25
CA LYS A 232 10.76 -6.84 -12.70
C LYS A 232 9.79 -5.81 -12.16
N ILE A 233 8.59 -5.69 -12.73
CA ILE A 233 7.54 -4.84 -12.18
C ILE A 233 7.04 -5.45 -10.87
N LYS A 234 6.66 -6.73 -10.87
CA LYS A 234 6.18 -7.47 -9.68
C LYS A 234 7.20 -7.42 -8.54
N GLU A 235 8.49 -7.59 -8.82
CA GLU A 235 9.55 -7.51 -7.81
C GLU A 235 9.61 -6.14 -7.11
N ARG A 236 9.40 -5.06 -7.86
CA ARG A 236 9.43 -3.68 -7.33
C ARG A 236 8.17 -3.30 -6.56
N LEU A 237 7.10 -4.07 -6.69
CA LEU A 237 5.83 -3.85 -5.99
C LEU A 237 5.76 -4.61 -4.66
N LYS A 238 6.74 -5.47 -4.37
CA LYS A 238 6.84 -6.12 -3.07
C LYS A 238 7.08 -5.06 -2.00
N LEU A 239 6.23 -5.05 -0.99
CA LEU A 239 6.38 -4.18 0.17
C LEU A 239 6.57 -5.02 1.41
N GLU A 240 7.71 -4.87 2.08
CA GLU A 240 7.95 -5.50 3.37
C GLU A 240 7.24 -4.69 4.46
N LEU A 241 6.40 -5.37 5.24
CA LEU A 241 5.66 -4.75 6.33
C LEU A 241 6.36 -5.01 7.65
N GLU A 242 6.73 -3.94 8.34
CA GLU A 242 7.32 -4.02 9.69
C GLU A 242 6.30 -3.57 10.72
N LEU A 243 5.99 -4.45 11.69
CA LEU A 243 5.03 -4.19 12.76
C LEU A 243 5.69 -4.34 14.13
N GLY A 244 6.71 -3.53 14.37
CA GLY A 244 7.47 -3.56 15.61
C GLY A 244 8.14 -4.90 15.85
N GLN A 245 7.84 -5.51 17.00
CA GLN A 245 8.34 -6.84 17.37
C GLN A 245 7.51 -8.00 16.80
N LEU A 246 6.39 -7.72 16.12
CA LEU A 246 5.56 -8.77 15.53
C LEU A 246 6.12 -9.18 14.17
N LYS A 247 6.58 -10.43 14.07
CA LYS A 247 6.87 -11.05 12.79
C LYS A 247 5.56 -11.46 12.13
N ILE A 248 5.16 -10.72 11.10
CA ILE A 248 3.92 -10.97 10.34
C ILE A 248 4.04 -12.29 9.59
N SER A 249 3.09 -13.19 9.82
CA SER A 249 2.94 -14.44 9.07
C SER A 249 1.85 -14.35 8.02
N ASP A 250 0.78 -13.60 8.29
CA ASP A 250 -0.38 -13.50 7.41
C ASP A 250 -1.17 -12.20 7.66
N ILE A 251 -1.93 -11.75 6.66
CA ILE A 251 -2.88 -10.63 6.78
C ILE A 251 -4.16 -10.99 6.02
N GLU A 252 -5.28 -10.95 6.73
CA GLU A 252 -6.62 -11.11 6.15
C GLU A 252 -7.33 -9.75 6.08
N PHE A 253 -7.82 -9.39 4.90
CA PHE A 253 -8.58 -8.15 4.70
C PHE A 253 -10.08 -8.45 4.78
N ASN A 254 -10.73 -7.98 5.85
CA ASN A 254 -12.15 -8.20 6.12
C ASN A 254 -12.87 -6.84 6.15
N ASP A 255 -13.81 -6.64 5.21
CA ASP A 255 -14.53 -5.38 5.00
C ASP A 255 -13.58 -4.17 4.82
N ASN A 256 -13.35 -3.41 5.90
CA ASN A 256 -12.52 -2.20 5.97
C ASN A 256 -11.30 -2.35 6.92
N ASN A 257 -11.08 -3.55 7.45
CA ASN A 257 -10.04 -3.82 8.43
C ASN A 257 -9.03 -4.85 7.89
N ALA A 258 -7.83 -4.83 8.50
CA ALA A 258 -6.78 -5.80 8.25
C ALA A 258 -6.50 -6.59 9.54
N LEU A 259 -6.80 -7.88 9.53
CA LEU A 259 -6.45 -8.81 10.61
C LEU A 259 -5.04 -9.32 10.37
N ILE A 260 -4.08 -8.82 11.13
CA ILE A 260 -2.67 -9.23 11.07
C ILE A 260 -2.45 -10.41 12.01
N LYS A 261 -1.87 -11.48 11.47
CA LYS A 261 -1.45 -12.66 12.25
C LYS A 261 0.06 -12.74 12.26
N GLY A 262 0.64 -13.03 13.40
CA GLY A 262 2.08 -13.17 13.53
C GLY A 262 2.54 -13.75 14.84
N SER A 263 3.84 -13.71 15.08
CA SER A 263 4.47 -14.14 16.33
C SER A 263 5.44 -13.08 16.82
N VAL A 264 5.49 -12.87 18.13
CA VAL A 264 6.53 -12.06 18.77
C VAL A 264 7.71 -12.97 19.06
N ASN A 265 8.92 -12.51 18.73
CA ASN A 265 10.17 -13.23 19.05
C ASN A 265 10.47 -13.18 20.55
#